data_AF-A0A7K2KWB3-F1
#
_entry.id   AF-A0A7K2KWB3-F1
#
_cell.length_a   1.000
_cell.length_b   1.000
_cell.length_c   1.000
_cell.angle_alpha   90.00
_cell.angle_beta   90.00
_cell.angle_gamma   90.00
#
_symmetry.space_group_name_H-M   'P 1'
#
loop_
_entity.id
_entity.type
_entity.pdbx_description
1 polymer ?
#
loop_
_entity_poly.entity_id
_entity_poly.type
_entity_poly.pdbx_seq_one_letter_code
_entity_poly.pdbx_strand_id
1 'polypeptide(L)'
;MTARDLVLAVHGSTDPAAGATIARLAEAVRGLTGGPVAVGHLDHRAPSLPHVLAERPGAVVVPLLLGDGYHRTVDVPAVARPFDCAVTRGLSGEPAVAFALYDRLRAAERAAGGSADAVVVAGAGSSRPGGDDGTLAAVRQLGPLLPV
;
A
#
# COMPACT_ATOMS: atom_id res chain seq x y z
N MET A 1 23.60 -14.98 2.15
CA MET A 1 22.78 -13.99 2.87
C MET A 1 21.48 -14.69 3.25
N THR A 2 21.19 -14.80 4.55
CA THR A 2 19.84 -15.18 4.98
C THR A 2 18.87 -14.07 4.54
N ALA A 3 17.78 -14.45 3.88
CA ALA A 3 16.75 -13.49 3.51
C ALA A 3 16.19 -12.87 4.80
N ARG A 4 16.12 -11.53 4.87
CA ARG A 4 15.50 -10.84 6.01
C ARG A 4 13.98 -10.99 5.91
N ASP A 5 13.34 -11.15 7.07
CA ASP A 5 11.88 -11.14 7.18
C ASP A 5 11.29 -9.85 6.64
N LEU A 6 10.25 -9.98 5.81
CA LEU A 6 9.45 -8.86 5.32
C LEU A 6 8.11 -8.83 6.05
N VAL A 7 7.73 -7.65 6.54
CA VAL A 7 6.43 -7.43 7.18
C VAL A 7 5.66 -6.37 6.40
N LEU A 8 4.57 -6.77 5.75
CA LEU A 8 3.65 -5.85 5.10
C LEU A 8 2.76 -5.21 6.18
N ALA A 9 2.97 -3.92 6.43
CA ALA A 9 2.14 -3.15 7.36
C ALA A 9 0.93 -2.60 6.62
N VAL A 10 -0.25 -3.13 6.92
CA VAL A 10 -1.52 -2.74 6.28
C VAL A 10 -2.40 -2.01 7.28
N HIS A 11 -3.28 -1.12 6.82
CA HIS A 11 -4.23 -0.47 7.73
C HIS A 11 -5.18 -1.49 8.38
N GLY A 12 -5.72 -2.40 7.56
CA GLY A 12 -6.77 -3.32 7.95
C GLY A 12 -8.13 -2.87 7.42
N SER A 13 -9.00 -3.84 7.16
CA SER A 13 -10.36 -3.60 6.68
C SER A 13 -11.29 -4.69 7.20
N THR A 14 -12.53 -4.31 7.47
CA THR A 14 -13.62 -5.24 7.81
C THR A 14 -14.17 -5.95 6.57
N ASP A 15 -13.90 -5.44 5.36
CA ASP A 15 -14.27 -6.08 4.09
C ASP A 15 -13.49 -7.41 3.91
N PRO A 16 -14.18 -8.56 3.79
CA PRO A 16 -13.53 -9.84 3.50
C PRO A 16 -12.69 -9.85 2.22
N ALA A 17 -13.08 -9.11 1.18
CA ALA A 17 -12.37 -9.05 -0.09
C ALA A 17 -11.00 -8.38 0.04
N ALA A 18 -10.86 -7.44 0.99
CA ALA A 18 -9.57 -6.82 1.30
C ALA A 18 -8.58 -7.85 1.84
N GLY A 19 -9.01 -8.71 2.77
CA GLY A 19 -8.18 -9.77 3.34
C GLY A 19 -7.67 -10.75 2.28
N ALA A 20 -8.54 -11.19 1.38
CA ALA A 20 -8.15 -12.06 0.26
C ALA A 20 -7.13 -11.40 -0.68
N THR A 21 -7.28 -10.09 -0.91
CA THR A 21 -6.34 -9.32 -1.74
C THR A 21 -4.96 -9.21 -1.09
N ILE A 22 -4.90 -8.91 0.21
CA ILE A 22 -3.65 -8.85 0.96
C ILE A 22 -2.95 -10.21 1.02
N ALA A 23 -3.70 -11.30 1.20
CA ALA A 23 -3.14 -12.66 1.19
C ALA A 23 -2.48 -13.00 -0.16
N ARG A 24 -3.15 -12.69 -1.28
CA ARG A 24 -2.58 -12.89 -2.63
C ARG A 24 -1.33 -12.04 -2.86
N LEU A 25 -1.34 -10.80 -2.38
CA LEU A 25 -0.18 -9.92 -2.49
C LEU A 25 1.01 -10.45 -1.68
N ALA A 26 0.79 -10.90 -0.44
CA ALA A 26 1.84 -11.46 0.40
C ALA A 26 2.49 -12.70 -0.24
N GLU A 27 1.69 -13.56 -0.87
CA GLU A 27 2.21 -14.72 -1.59
C GLU A 27 3.02 -14.32 -2.84
N ALA A 28 2.54 -13.33 -3.60
CA ALA A 28 3.30 -12.80 -4.74
C ALA A 28 4.65 -12.21 -4.30
N VAL A 29 4.68 -11.44 -3.21
CA VAL A 29 5.92 -10.88 -2.64
C VAL A 29 6.85 -11.99 -2.17
N ARG A 30 6.32 -13.05 -1.55
CA ARG A 30 7.11 -14.22 -1.14
C ARG A 30 7.76 -14.89 -2.33
N GLY A 31 7.01 -15.12 -3.42
CA GLY A 31 7.53 -15.69 -4.66
C GLY A 31 8.64 -14.85 -5.29
N LEU A 32 8.53 -13.52 -5.26
CA LEU A 32 9.53 -12.60 -5.82
C LEU A 32 10.79 -12.48 -4.96
N THR A 33 10.65 -12.54 -3.64
CA THR A 33 11.76 -12.28 -2.71
C THR A 33 12.47 -13.54 -2.26
N GLY A 34 11.82 -14.71 -2.38
CA GLY A 34 12.32 -15.99 -1.88
C GLY A 34 12.44 -16.06 -0.35
N GLY A 35 11.93 -15.05 0.36
CA GLY A 35 12.07 -14.89 1.81
C GLY A 35 10.72 -14.95 2.55
N PRO A 36 10.76 -15.10 3.88
CA PRO A 36 9.54 -15.06 4.70
C PRO A 36 8.85 -13.70 4.62
N VAL A 37 7.53 -13.74 4.42
CA VAL A 37 6.64 -12.58 4.37
C VAL A 37 5.51 -12.78 5.36
N ALA A 38 5.32 -11.79 6.24
CA ALA A 38 4.22 -11.70 7.20
C ALA A 38 3.40 -10.41 6.95
N VAL A 39 2.19 -10.38 7.49
CA VAL A 39 1.27 -9.23 7.39
C VAL A 39 0.93 -8.79 8.81
N GLY A 40 1.12 -7.50 9.10
CA GLY A 40 0.73 -6.88 10.36
C GLY A 40 -0.27 -5.76 10.13
N HIS A 41 -1.33 -5.73 10.94
CA HIS A 41 -2.42 -4.76 10.79
C HIS A 41 -2.27 -3.60 11.79
N LEU A 42 -2.53 -2.38 11.32
CA LEU A 42 -2.55 -1.20 12.18
C LEU A 42 -3.87 -1.10 12.97
N ASP A 43 -4.97 -1.56 12.39
CA ASP A 43 -6.31 -1.53 12.99
C ASP A 43 -7.16 -2.74 12.52
N HIS A 44 -8.30 -2.95 13.19
CA HIS A 44 -9.46 -3.77 12.81
C HIS A 44 -9.25 -5.29 12.69
N ARG A 45 -8.00 -5.78 12.61
CA ARG A 45 -7.69 -7.18 12.32
C ARG A 45 -6.47 -7.68 13.12
N ALA A 46 -6.45 -8.99 13.34
CA ALA A 46 -5.29 -9.70 13.87
C ALA A 46 -4.54 -10.42 12.71
N PRO A 47 -3.22 -10.64 12.84
CA PRO A 47 -2.37 -10.16 13.93
C PRO A 47 -2.08 -8.65 13.80
N SER A 48 -1.94 -7.98 14.94
CA SER A 48 -1.55 -6.56 14.97
C SER A 48 -0.09 -6.41 14.58
N LEU A 49 0.29 -5.26 14.01
CA LEU A 49 1.66 -4.99 13.61
C LEU A 49 2.66 -5.17 14.78
N PRO A 50 2.45 -4.61 15.99
CA PRO A 50 3.38 -4.82 17.11
C PRO A 50 3.56 -6.30 17.47
N HIS A 51 2.50 -7.11 17.42
CA HIS A 51 2.58 -8.54 17.72
C HIS A 51 3.45 -9.27 16.69
N VAL A 52 3.27 -8.98 15.40
CA VAL A 52 4.08 -9.57 14.33
C VAL A 52 5.55 -9.19 14.46
N LEU A 53 5.84 -7.93 14.80
CA LEU A 53 7.21 -7.43 14.95
C LEU A 53 7.91 -7.96 16.21
N ALA A 54 7.18 -8.20 17.30
CA ALA A 54 7.73 -8.82 18.51
C ALA A 54 8.29 -10.22 18.25
N GLU A 55 7.67 -10.97 17.33
CA GLU A 55 8.14 -12.29 16.91
C GLU A 55 9.25 -12.22 15.83
N ARG A 56 9.50 -11.04 15.26
CA ARG A 56 10.38 -10.83 14.10
C ARG A 56 11.24 -9.58 14.27
N PRO A 57 12.06 -9.51 15.33
CA PRO A 57 12.98 -8.39 15.52
C PRO A 57 13.95 -8.27 14.35
N GLY A 58 14.30 -7.05 13.95
CA GLY A 58 15.20 -6.80 12.81
C GLY A 58 14.57 -6.96 11.41
N ALA A 59 13.26 -7.18 11.33
CA ALA A 59 12.55 -7.31 10.05
C ALA A 59 12.55 -6.00 9.24
N VAL A 60 12.30 -6.13 7.94
CA VAL A 60 12.05 -5.00 7.04
C VAL A 60 10.54 -4.79 6.91
N VAL A 61 10.05 -3.67 7.40
CA VAL A 61 8.65 -3.29 7.36
C VAL A 61 8.35 -2.48 6.11
N VAL A 62 7.34 -2.92 5.37
CA VAL A 62 6.85 -2.27 4.15
C VAL A 62 5.46 -1.69 4.42
N PRO A 63 5.32 -0.36 4.60
CA PRO A 63 4.01 0.28 4.67
C PRO A 63 3.27 0.10 3.35
N LEU A 64 2.19 -0.68 3.37
CA LEU A 64 1.29 -0.87 2.24
C LEU A 64 0.10 0.10 2.37
N LEU A 65 0.40 1.38 2.30
CA LEU A 65 -0.54 2.48 2.43
C LEU A 65 -0.34 3.39 1.21
N LEU A 66 -1.43 3.74 0.51
CA LEU A 66 -1.37 4.62 -0.67
C LEU A 66 -1.42 6.11 -0.30
N GLY A 67 -1.91 6.43 0.90
CA GLY A 67 -1.92 7.79 1.42
C GLY A 67 -0.65 8.09 2.21
N ASP A 68 -0.20 9.35 2.14
CA ASP A 68 1.02 9.83 2.80
C ASP A 68 0.75 10.40 4.21
N GLY A 69 -0.39 10.02 4.78
CA GLY A 69 -0.86 10.49 6.07
C GLY A 69 -0.08 9.95 7.27
N TYR A 70 -0.70 10.12 8.44
CA TYR A 70 -0.09 9.86 9.75
C TYR A 70 0.43 8.42 9.92
N HIS A 71 -0.34 7.43 9.48
CA HIS A 71 0.01 6.03 9.65
C HIS A 71 1.33 5.65 8.98
N ARG A 72 1.59 6.19 7.79
CA ARG A 72 2.83 5.92 7.03
C ARG A 72 4.03 6.62 7.65
N THR A 73 3.86 7.88 8.03
CA THR A 73 4.99 8.76 8.40
C THR A 73 5.31 8.79 9.89
N VAL A 74 4.36 8.36 10.74
CA VAL A 74 4.50 8.42 12.20
C VAL A 74 4.26 7.06 12.85
N ASP A 75 3.10 6.44 12.63
CA ASP A 75 2.74 5.24 13.42
C ASP A 75 3.59 4.02 13.09
N VAL A 76 3.74 3.66 11.82
CA VAL A 76 4.54 2.49 11.43
C VAL A 76 6.00 2.64 11.93
N PRO A 77 6.68 3.78 11.73
CA PRO A 77 8.00 4.00 12.33
C PRO A 77 8.01 3.89 13.86
N ALA A 78 7.02 4.44 14.56
CA ALA A 78 6.97 4.37 16.01
C ALA A 78 6.80 2.93 16.52
N VAL A 79 5.95 2.14 15.87
CA VAL A 79 5.70 0.72 16.19
C VAL A 79 6.92 -0.16 15.88
N ALA A 80 7.68 0.16 14.83
CA ALA A 80 8.84 -0.64 14.42
C ALA A 80 10.09 -0.44 15.28
N ARG A 81 10.30 0.78 15.81
CA ARG A 81 11.51 1.16 16.57
C ARG A 81 11.86 0.23 17.73
N PRO A 82 10.93 -0.21 18.60
CA PRO A 82 11.25 -1.08 19.73
C PRO A 82 11.82 -2.46 19.35
N PHE A 83 11.64 -2.89 18.10
CA PHE A 83 12.03 -4.21 17.61
C PHE A 83 13.24 -4.16 16.67
N ASP A 84 13.93 -3.02 16.58
CA ASP A 84 15.08 -2.79 15.67
C ASP A 84 14.77 -3.07 14.19
N CYS A 85 13.50 -2.87 13.80
CA CYS A 85 13.04 -3.12 12.44
C CYS A 85 13.31 -1.91 11.53
N ALA A 86 13.76 -2.18 10.30
CA ALA A 86 13.94 -1.15 9.29
C ALA A 86 12.60 -0.86 8.59
N VAL A 87 12.22 0.41 8.46
CA VAL A 87 10.97 0.80 7.76
C VAL A 87 11.31 1.37 6.39
N THR A 88 10.76 0.76 5.34
CA THR A 88 10.88 1.30 3.97
C THR A 88 10.02 2.55 3.79
N ARG A 89 10.27 3.30 2.72
CA ARG A 89 9.42 4.45 2.35
C ARG A 89 7.97 4.08 2.05
N GLY A 90 7.62 2.80 1.84
CA GLY A 90 6.28 2.40 1.38
C GLY A 90 5.96 2.91 -0.02
N LEU A 91 4.69 2.84 -0.41
CA LEU A 91 4.19 3.42 -1.66
C LEU A 91 3.89 4.91 -1.47
N SER A 92 4.40 5.75 -2.36
CA SER A 92 4.06 7.17 -2.49
C SER A 92 4.47 7.66 -3.87
N GLY A 93 3.46 7.91 -4.72
CA GLY A 93 3.65 8.53 -6.03
C GLY A 93 4.44 7.69 -7.05
N GLU A 94 4.53 6.37 -6.89
CA GLU A 94 5.17 5.51 -7.88
C GLU A 94 4.35 5.49 -9.19
N PRO A 95 5.01 5.51 -10.38
CA PRO A 95 4.33 5.38 -11.67
C PRO A 95 3.41 4.15 -11.78
N ALA A 96 3.75 3.07 -11.07
CA ALA A 96 2.95 1.85 -11.03
C ALA A 96 1.52 2.09 -10.50
N VAL A 97 1.30 3.08 -9.63
CA VAL A 97 -0.03 3.44 -9.14
C VAL A 97 -0.85 4.06 -10.28
N ALA A 98 -0.25 4.97 -11.06
CA ALA A 98 -0.92 5.56 -12.21
C ALA A 98 -1.26 4.53 -13.31
N PHE A 99 -0.35 3.59 -13.58
CA PHE A 99 -0.64 2.47 -14.49
C PHE A 99 -1.77 1.58 -13.97
N ALA A 100 -1.78 1.26 -12.67
CA ALA A 100 -2.88 0.48 -12.09
C ALA A 100 -4.22 1.22 -12.18
N LEU A 101 -4.24 2.54 -11.97
CA LEU A 101 -5.44 3.38 -12.14
C LEU A 101 -5.91 3.39 -13.60
N TYR A 102 -4.98 3.54 -14.55
CA TYR A 102 -5.28 3.48 -15.99
C TYR A 102 -5.89 2.12 -16.38
N ASP A 103 -5.31 1.01 -15.92
CA ASP A 103 -5.84 -0.33 -16.17
C ASP A 103 -7.25 -0.51 -15.60
N ARG A 104 -7.52 0.04 -14.40
CA ARG A 104 -8.86 0.03 -13.80
C ARG A 104 -9.85 0.87 -14.62
N LEU A 105 -9.47 2.05 -15.09
CA LEU A 105 -10.29 2.88 -15.95
C LEU A 105 -10.65 2.14 -17.25
N ARG A 106 -9.65 1.59 -17.95
CA ARG A 106 -9.89 0.84 -19.20
C ARG A 106 -10.77 -0.38 -18.98
N ALA A 107 -10.64 -1.06 -17.84
CA ALA A 107 -11.53 -2.17 -17.49
C ALA A 107 -12.99 -1.70 -17.28
N ALA A 108 -13.19 -0.57 -16.61
CA ALA A 108 -14.51 0.00 -16.39
C ALA A 108 -15.17 0.46 -17.71
N GLU A 109 -14.42 1.14 -18.58
CA GLU A 109 -14.91 1.57 -19.89
C GLU A 109 -15.31 0.41 -20.80
N ARG A 110 -14.52 -0.67 -20.82
CA ARG A 110 -14.89 -1.90 -21.55
C ARG A 110 -16.19 -2.49 -21.02
N ALA A 111 -16.40 -2.49 -19.71
CA ALA A 111 -17.64 -2.96 -19.11
C ALA A 111 -18.83 -2.03 -19.41
N ALA A 112 -18.59 -0.73 -19.54
CA ALA A 112 -19.60 0.28 -19.88
C ALA A 112 -19.89 0.38 -21.39
N GLY A 113 -19.01 -0.15 -22.25
CA GLY A 113 -19.15 -0.10 -23.70
C GLY A 113 -18.74 1.23 -24.34
N GLY A 114 -17.97 2.06 -23.63
CA GLY A 114 -17.58 3.39 -24.10
C GLY A 114 -16.50 4.04 -23.23
N SER A 115 -15.89 5.11 -23.75
CA SER A 115 -14.88 5.88 -23.01
C SER A 115 -15.53 6.84 -22.00
N ALA A 116 -14.82 7.17 -20.91
CA ALA A 116 -15.28 8.17 -19.97
C ALA A 116 -15.06 9.59 -20.53
N ASP A 117 -16.05 10.48 -20.38
CA ASP A 117 -15.91 11.91 -20.74
C ASP A 117 -15.01 12.68 -19.76
N ALA A 118 -14.92 12.19 -18.52
CA ALA A 118 -14.09 12.77 -17.46
C ALA A 118 -13.65 11.70 -16.46
N VAL A 119 -12.49 11.92 -15.82
CA VAL A 119 -11.93 11.03 -14.79
C VAL A 119 -11.74 11.81 -13.50
N VAL A 120 -12.32 11.29 -12.41
CA VAL A 120 -12.11 11.82 -11.06
C VAL A 120 -11.31 10.80 -10.26
N VAL A 121 -10.19 11.23 -9.69
CA VAL A 121 -9.38 10.42 -8.77
C VAL A 121 -9.64 10.90 -7.35
N ALA A 122 -10.22 10.04 -6.54
CA ALA A 122 -10.47 10.30 -5.13
C ALA A 122 -9.40 9.61 -4.26
N GLY A 123 -8.74 10.40 -3.39
CA GLY A 123 -7.91 9.89 -2.30
C GLY A 123 -8.68 9.92 -0.99
N ALA A 124 -8.21 9.18 0.02
CA ALA A 124 -8.78 9.22 1.36
C ALA A 124 -8.66 10.62 2.02
N GLY A 125 -7.68 11.42 1.59
CA GLY A 125 -7.42 12.75 2.10
C GLY A 125 -6.59 12.75 3.39
N SER A 126 -5.89 13.84 3.65
CA SER A 126 -5.24 14.08 4.95
C SER A 126 -5.26 15.55 5.34
N SER A 127 -5.47 15.82 6.62
CA SER A 127 -5.28 17.15 7.19
C SER A 127 -3.79 17.50 7.41
N ARG A 128 -2.88 16.53 7.24
CA ARG A 128 -1.43 16.76 7.39
C ARG A 128 -0.85 17.34 6.11
N PRO A 129 0.03 18.35 6.20
CA PRO A 129 0.80 18.82 5.05
C PRO A 129 1.52 17.66 4.36
N GLY A 130 1.38 17.58 3.03
CA GLY A 130 1.97 16.53 2.20
C GLY A 130 1.26 15.17 2.24
N GLY A 131 0.20 15.00 3.04
CA GLY A 131 -0.49 13.71 3.17
C GLY A 131 -1.23 13.26 1.89
N ASP A 132 -1.48 14.20 0.98
CA ASP A 132 -2.14 13.97 -0.31
C ASP A 132 -1.15 13.92 -1.50
N ASP A 133 0.16 14.04 -1.24
CA ASP A 133 1.18 14.16 -2.29
C ASP A 133 1.19 12.96 -3.24
N GLY A 134 1.03 11.74 -2.71
CA GLY A 134 0.94 10.52 -3.50
C GLY A 134 -0.30 10.48 -4.39
N THR A 135 -1.45 10.96 -3.91
CA THR A 135 -2.67 11.08 -4.73
C THR A 135 -2.45 12.09 -5.84
N LEU A 136 -1.92 13.26 -5.51
CA LEU A 136 -1.61 14.31 -6.49
C LEU A 136 -0.57 13.85 -7.52
N ALA A 137 0.43 13.08 -7.10
CA ALA A 137 1.42 12.49 -7.99
C ALA A 137 0.78 11.48 -8.95
N ALA A 138 -0.09 10.60 -8.45
CA ALA A 138 -0.82 9.64 -9.28
C ALA A 138 -1.70 10.35 -10.32
N VAL A 139 -2.38 11.45 -9.95
CA VAL A 139 -3.17 12.26 -10.89
C VAL A 139 -2.29 12.87 -11.99
N ARG A 140 -1.18 13.50 -11.61
CA ARG A 140 -0.24 14.09 -12.58
C ARG A 140 0.33 13.06 -13.54
N GLN A 141 0.60 11.85 -13.05
CA GLN A 141 1.14 10.74 -13.85
C GLN A 141 0.06 10.05 -14.70
N LEU A 142 -1.20 10.05 -14.26
CA LEU A 142 -2.32 9.48 -15.01
C LEU A 142 -2.69 10.35 -16.21
N GLY A 143 -2.65 11.69 -16.06
CA GLY A 143 -3.06 12.63 -17.10
C GLY A 143 -2.49 12.32 -18.50
N PRO A 144 -1.17 12.13 -18.67
CA PRO A 144 -0.55 11.79 -19.95
C PRO A 144 -0.96 10.41 -20.53
N LEU A 145 -1.56 9.53 -19.73
CA LEU A 145 -2.04 8.21 -20.18
C LEU A 145 -3.46 8.25 -20.73
N LEU A 146 -4.22 9.31 -20.43
CA LEU A 146 -5.60 9.44 -20.89
C LEU A 146 -5.60 9.86 -22.37
N PRO A 147 -6.43 9.21 -23.23
CA PRO A 147 -6.60 9.67 -24.59
C PRO A 147 -7.20 11.09 -24.59
N VAL A 148 -6.70 11.93 -25.51
CA VAL A 148 -7.23 13.27 -25.79
C VAL A 148 -8.47 13.16 -26.68
#